data_AF-A0A2E9J3W3-F1
#
_entry.id   AF-A0A2E9J3W3-F1
#
_cell.length_a   1.000
_cell.length_b   1.000
_cell.length_c   1.000
_cell.angle_alpha   90.00
_cell.angle_beta   90.00
_cell.angle_gamma   90.00
#
_symmetry.space_group_name_H-M   'P 1'
#
loop_
_entity.id
_entity.type
_entity.pdbx_description
1 polymer ?
#
loop_
_entity_poly.entity_id
_entity_poly.type
_entity_poly.pdbx_seq_one_letter_code
_entity_poly.pdbx_strand_id
1 'polypeptide(L)'
;MKVSIDLCVVPVGLEGSLSPWVAICHELIKEAGLEFELGPNGTAIEGNWDDVFACVKRCHERLHAEGVPRIHATLRVNTRIDRQQSFRDKVPSVERWLDYGSEANL
;
A
#
# COMPACT_ATOMS: atom_id res chain seq x y z
N MET A 1 -14.12 -3.14 -9.76
CA MET A 1 -14.33 -3.53 -8.34
C MET A 1 -13.38 -2.71 -7.48
N LYS A 2 -13.84 -2.15 -6.35
CA LYS A 2 -12.97 -1.37 -5.44
C LYS A 2 -12.04 -2.30 -4.66
N VAL A 3 -10.78 -1.93 -4.50
CA VAL A 3 -9.77 -2.67 -3.72
C VAL A 3 -8.97 -1.73 -2.84
N SER A 4 -8.59 -2.22 -1.66
CA SER A 4 -7.58 -1.61 -0.80
C SER A 4 -6.44 -2.60 -0.61
N ILE A 5 -5.23 -2.20 -0.98
CA ILE A 5 -4.02 -2.98 -0.80
C ILE A 5 -3.06 -2.31 0.17
N ASP A 6 -2.17 -3.10 0.75
CA ASP A 6 -0.94 -2.62 1.36
C ASP A 6 0.23 -3.29 0.60
N LEU A 7 1.05 -2.46 -0.03
CA LEU A 7 2.14 -2.87 -0.91
C LEU A 7 3.49 -2.65 -0.21
N CYS A 8 4.25 -3.73 -0.02
CA CYS A 8 5.65 -3.68 0.41
C CYS A 8 6.54 -4.18 -0.73
N VAL A 9 7.48 -3.36 -1.19
CA VAL A 9 8.42 -3.68 -2.28
C VAL A 9 9.84 -3.72 -1.76
N VAL A 10 10.52 -4.85 -1.96
CA VAL A 10 11.90 -5.09 -1.53
C VAL A 10 12.75 -5.48 -2.74
N PRO A 11 13.57 -4.55 -3.27
CA PRO A 11 14.65 -4.88 -4.19
C PRO A 11 15.63 -5.88 -3.58
N VAL A 12 16.03 -6.90 -4.34
CA VAL A 12 16.96 -7.95 -3.93
C VAL A 12 18.17 -7.97 -4.86
N GLY A 13 19.36 -8.12 -4.29
CA GLY A 13 20.62 -8.17 -5.05
C GLY A 13 21.26 -6.80 -5.30
N LEU A 14 20.87 -5.79 -4.52
CA LEU A 14 21.46 -4.46 -4.51
C LEU A 14 21.97 -4.13 -3.10
N GLU A 15 23.01 -3.32 -3.01
CA GLU A 15 23.54 -2.78 -1.76
C GLU A 15 22.98 -1.38 -1.47
N GLY A 16 22.96 -1.00 -0.19
CA GLY A 16 22.55 0.35 0.23
C GLY A 16 21.09 0.47 0.66
N SER A 17 20.59 1.71 0.65
CA SER A 17 19.25 2.05 1.15
C SER A 17 18.14 1.59 0.20
N LEU A 18 17.01 1.15 0.78
CA LEU A 18 15.80 0.84 0.03
C LEU A 18 15.00 2.10 -0.36
N SER A 19 15.21 3.22 0.34
CA SER A 19 14.38 4.41 0.20
C SER A 19 14.28 4.99 -1.22
N PRO A 20 15.33 5.00 -2.08
CA PRO A 20 15.21 5.53 -3.44
C PRO A 20 14.23 4.71 -4.30
N TRP A 21 14.20 3.39 -4.11
CA TRP A 21 13.32 2.47 -4.84
C TRP A 21 11.86 2.63 -4.41
N VAL A 22 11.63 2.84 -3.11
CA VAL A 22 10.29 3.14 -2.58
C VAL A 22 9.80 4.50 -3.08
N ALA A 23 10.68 5.50 -3.16
CA ALA A 23 10.34 6.82 -3.69
C ALA A 23 9.90 6.78 -5.16
N ILE A 24 10.56 5.97 -6.00
CA ILE A 24 10.12 5.72 -7.39
C ILE A 24 8.68 5.18 -7.41
N CYS A 25 8.39 4.17 -6.59
CA CYS A 25 7.05 3.59 -6.51
C CYS A 25 6.02 4.63 -6.04
N HIS A 26 6.38 5.47 -5.08
CA HIS A 26 5.53 6.53 -4.55
C HIS A 26 5.10 7.52 -5.64
N GLU A 27 6.04 8.02 -6.45
CA GLU A 27 5.71 8.94 -7.56
C GLU A 27 4.82 8.27 -8.62
N LEU A 28 5.03 6.98 -8.93
CA LEU A 28 4.16 6.25 -9.85
C LEU A 28 2.73 6.10 -9.36
N ILE A 29 2.54 5.88 -8.04
CA ILE A 29 1.22 5.79 -7.42
C ILE A 29 0.52 7.16 -7.49
N LYS A 30 1.26 8.24 -7.23
CA LYS A 30 0.78 9.61 -7.34
C LYS A 30 0.40 9.99 -8.77
N GLU A 31 1.23 9.66 -9.75
CA GLU A 31 0.95 9.85 -11.18
C GLU A 31 -0.30 9.08 -11.64
N ALA A 32 -0.55 7.91 -11.07
CA ALA A 32 -1.74 7.12 -11.35
C ALA A 32 -3.03 7.73 -10.78
N GLY A 33 -2.94 8.80 -9.99
CA GLY A 33 -4.11 9.46 -9.38
C GLY A 33 -4.84 8.58 -8.38
N LEU A 34 -4.16 7.59 -7.80
CA LEU A 34 -4.74 6.69 -6.80
C LEU A 34 -4.74 7.35 -5.42
N GLU A 35 -5.67 6.94 -4.56
CA GLU A 35 -5.60 7.29 -3.14
C GLU A 35 -4.56 6.40 -2.47
N PHE A 36 -3.64 7.00 -1.71
CA PHE A 36 -2.60 6.24 -1.04
C PHE A 36 -2.09 6.92 0.23
N GLU A 37 -1.37 6.15 1.04
CA GLU A 37 -0.71 6.61 2.26
C GLU A 37 0.55 5.77 2.50
N LEU A 38 1.69 6.45 2.65
CA LEU A 38 2.97 5.81 2.93
C LEU A 38 3.05 5.48 4.43
N GLY A 39 3.18 4.20 4.75
CA GLY A 39 3.43 3.70 6.10
C GLY A 39 4.88 3.27 6.32
N PRO A 40 5.21 2.83 7.54
CA PRO A 40 6.58 2.43 7.89
C PRO A 40 7.04 1.12 7.21
N ASN A 41 6.11 0.24 6.83
CA ASN A 41 6.41 -1.10 6.30
C ASN A 41 5.78 -1.38 4.93
N GLY A 42 5.11 -0.39 4.34
CA GLY A 42 4.36 -0.55 3.11
C GLY A 42 3.58 0.71 2.77
N THR A 43 2.97 0.72 1.60
CA THR A 43 2.12 1.80 1.11
C THR A 43 0.70 1.28 0.98
N ALA A 44 -0.23 1.87 1.74
CA ALA A 44 -1.65 1.63 1.55
C ALA A 44 -2.09 2.31 0.25
N ILE A 45 -2.81 1.60 -0.61
CA ILE A 45 -3.29 2.10 -1.91
C ILE A 45 -4.75 1.66 -2.09
N GLU A 46 -5.60 2.54 -2.58
CA GLU A 46 -7.02 2.28 -2.81
C GLU A 46 -7.48 2.83 -4.16
N GLY A 47 -8.36 2.07 -4.83
CA GLY A 47 -8.89 2.43 -6.15
C GLY A 47 -9.66 1.30 -6.79
N ASN A 48 -9.84 1.37 -8.11
CA ASN A 48 -10.33 0.24 -8.88
C ASN A 48 -9.26 -0.85 -8.96
N TRP A 49 -9.70 -2.10 -8.94
CA TRP A 49 -8.84 -3.29 -9.01
C TRP A 49 -7.81 -3.20 -10.14
N ASP A 50 -8.26 -2.95 -11.37
CA ASP A 50 -7.38 -2.95 -12.53
C ASP A 50 -6.37 -1.81 -12.49
N ASP A 51 -6.78 -0.61 -12.07
CA ASP A 51 -5.90 0.56 -11.94
C ASP A 51 -4.82 0.34 -10.86
N VAL A 52 -5.21 -0.22 -9.70
CA VAL A 52 -4.30 -0.50 -8.59
C VAL A 52 -3.26 -1.54 -8.98
N PHE A 53 -3.67 -2.66 -9.57
CA PHE A 53 -2.72 -3.71 -9.96
C PHE A 53 -1.90 -3.33 -11.21
N ALA A 54 -2.42 -2.48 -12.11
CA ALA A 54 -1.63 -1.87 -13.16
C ALA A 54 -0.53 -0.97 -12.59
N CYS A 55 -0.82 -0.19 -11.54
CA CYS A 55 0.17 0.60 -10.84
C CYS A 55 1.25 -0.28 -10.18
N VAL A 56 0.86 -1.35 -9.47
CA VAL A 56 1.80 -2.33 -8.88
C VAL A 56 2.73 -2.90 -9.97
N LYS A 57 2.17 -3.30 -11.11
CA LYS A 57 2.95 -3.79 -12.25
C LYS A 57 3.93 -2.73 -12.75
N ARG A 58 3.48 -1.49 -12.93
CA ARG A 58 4.32 -0.36 -13.38
C ARG A 58 5.47 -0.09 -12.43
N CYS A 59 5.26 -0.22 -11.11
CA CYS A 59 6.33 -0.16 -10.12
C CYS A 59 7.41 -1.22 -10.37
N HIS A 60 7.00 -2.48 -10.58
CA HIS A 60 7.95 -3.56 -10.89
C HIS A 60 8.71 -3.31 -12.19
N GLU A 61 8.02 -2.95 -13.27
CA GLU A 61 8.64 -2.67 -14.57
C GLU A 61 9.63 -1.52 -14.49
N ARG A 62 9.26 -0.43 -13.82
CA ARG A 62 10.13 0.74 -13.65
C ARG A 62 11.35 0.43 -12.79
N LEU A 63 11.20 -0.36 -11.72
CA LEU A 63 12.35 -0.78 -10.89
C LEU A 63 13.31 -1.69 -11.68
N HIS A 64 12.78 -2.62 -12.48
CA HIS A 64 13.62 -3.43 -13.37
C HIS A 64 14.34 -2.59 -14.41
N ALA A 65 13.68 -1.56 -14.98
CA ALA A 65 14.30 -0.63 -15.92
C ALA A 65 15.46 0.19 -15.30
N GLU A 66 15.42 0.43 -13.99
CA GLU A 66 16.50 1.08 -13.22
C GLU A 66 17.59 0.09 -12.77
N GLY A 67 17.55 -1.16 -13.23
CA GLY A 67 18.59 -2.15 -12.97
C GLY A 67 18.38 -3.00 -11.71
N VAL A 68 17.21 -2.94 -11.06
CA VAL A 68 16.88 -3.87 -9.97
C VAL A 68 16.73 -5.29 -10.55
N PRO A 69 17.61 -6.26 -10.22
CA PRO A 69 17.60 -7.55 -10.88
C PRO A 69 16.47 -8.45 -10.39
N ARG A 70 16.02 -8.27 -9.14
CA ARG A 70 14.93 -9.04 -8.54
C ARG A 70 14.15 -8.17 -7.57
N ILE A 71 12.83 -8.32 -7.59
CA ILE A 71 11.92 -7.66 -6.67
C ILE A 71 11.18 -8.73 -5.89
N HIS A 72 11.25 -8.67 -4.56
CA HIS A 72 10.35 -9.40 -3.68
C HIS A 72 9.29 -8.41 -3.20
N ALA A 73 8.02 -8.71 -3.46
CA ALA A 73 6.91 -7.87 -3.01
C ALA A 73 5.95 -8.69 -2.16
N THR A 74 5.47 -8.08 -1.08
CA THR A 74 4.37 -8.60 -0.27
C THR A 74 3.18 -7.69 -0.44
N LEU A 75 2.01 -8.26 -0.73
CA LEU A 75 0.75 -7.53 -0.86
C LEU A 75 -0.30 -8.13 0.07
N ARG A 76 -0.97 -7.27 0.83
CA ARG A 76 -2.22 -7.62 1.51
C ARG A 76 -3.37 -7.00 0.73
N VAL A 77 -4.33 -7.81 0.29
CA VAL A 77 -5.41 -7.38 -0.61
C VAL A 77 -6.75 -7.52 0.10
N ASN A 78 -7.54 -6.45 0.11
CA ASN A 78 -8.85 -6.42 0.75
C ASN A 78 -9.91 -5.94 -0.23
N THR A 79 -10.97 -6.72 -0.38
CA THR A 79 -12.20 -6.35 -1.08
C THR A 79 -13.40 -6.67 -0.20
N ARG A 80 -14.50 -5.94 -0.42
CA ARG A 80 -15.76 -6.18 0.28
C ARG A 80 -16.92 -5.66 -0.56
N ILE A 81 -18.11 -6.22 -0.36
CA ILE A 81 -19.33 -5.85 -1.11
C ILE A 81 -20.47 -5.35 -0.20
N ASP A 82 -20.30 -5.45 1.11
CA ASP A 82 -21.32 -5.13 2.12
C ASP A 82 -21.38 -3.63 2.45
N ARG A 83 -20.29 -2.88 2.26
CA ARG A 83 -20.25 -1.42 2.41
C ARG A 83 -19.08 -0.77 1.68
N GLN A 84 -19.20 0.52 1.41
CA GLN A 84 -18.08 1.37 1.01
C GLN A 84 -17.32 1.82 2.26
N GLN A 85 -16.00 1.58 2.29
CA GLN A 85 -15.12 2.00 3.38
C GLN A 85 -13.76 2.35 2.80
N SER A 86 -13.14 3.43 3.27
CA SER A 86 -11.75 3.78 2.95
C SER A 86 -10.78 3.07 3.88
N PHE A 87 -9.54 2.81 3.45
CA PHE A 87 -8.48 2.37 4.36
C PHE A 87 -8.23 3.35 5.51
N ARG A 88 -8.45 4.67 5.30
CA ARG A 88 -8.31 5.70 6.35
C ARG A 88 -9.33 5.55 7.47
N ASP A 89 -10.46 4.89 7.23
CA ASP A 89 -11.48 4.65 8.25
C ASP A 89 -11.12 3.48 9.19
N LYS A 90 -10.13 2.66 8.83
CA LYS A 90 -9.81 1.42 9.55
C LYS A 90 -9.16 1.69 10.91
N VAL A 91 -8.19 2.61 10.97
CA VAL A 91 -7.48 2.95 12.21
C VAL A 91 -8.41 3.64 13.21
N PRO A 92 -9.17 4.71 12.85
CA PRO A 92 -10.13 5.32 13.76
C PRO A 92 -11.21 4.36 14.25
N SER A 93 -11.56 3.36 13.44
CA SER A 93 -12.49 2.32 13.89
C SER A 93 -11.93 1.48 15.02
N VAL A 94 -10.63 1.17 15.02
CA VAL A 94 -9.98 0.43 16.11
C VAL A 94 -9.78 1.34 17.32
N GLU A 95 -9.35 2.59 17.12
CA GLU A 95 -9.16 3.58 18.18
C GLU A 95 -10.45 3.78 18.99
N ARG A 96 -11.60 3.93 18.33
CA ARG A 96 -12.90 4.00 19.03
C ARG A 96 -13.19 2.78 19.92
N TRP A 97 -12.76 1.59 19.51
CA TRP A 97 -12.93 0.38 20.34
C TRP A 97 -11.95 0.34 21.52
N LEU A 98 -10.73 0.84 21.33
CA LEU A 98 -9.75 0.96 22.41
C LEU A 98 -10.20 1.98 23.45
N ASP A 99 -10.71 3.13 23.01
CA ASP A 99 -11.27 4.17 23.88
C ASP A 99 -12.48 3.64 24.66
N TYR A 100 -13.42 2.96 23.98
CA TYR A 100 -14.57 2.33 24.62
C TYR A 100 -14.16 1.29 25.66
N GLY A 101 -13.15 0.46 25.36
CA GLY A 101 -12.61 -0.52 26.30
C GLY A 101 -11.95 0.14 27.52
N SER A 102 -11.36 1.32 27.36
CA SER A 102 -10.74 2.08 28.45
C SER A 102 -11.76 2.78 29.37
N GLU A 103 -12.89 3.26 28.81
CA GLU A 103 -13.99 3.86 29.57
C GLU A 103 -14.86 2.80 30.27
N ALA A 104 -14.94 1.61 29.69
CA ALA A 104 -15.69 0.47 30.22
C ALA A 104 -14.90 -0.38 31.25
N ASN A 105 -13.80 0.14 31.82
CA ASN A 105 -12.90 -0.57 32.74
C ASN A 105 -13.65 -1.40 33.81
N LEU A 106 -13.52 -2.72 33.62
CA LEU A 106 -13.27 -3.72 34.67
C LEU A 106 -11.99 -3.39 35.44
#